data_AF-A0A9D5PHX6-F1
#
_entry.id   AF-A0A9D5PHX6-F1
#
_cell.length_a   1.000
_cell.length_b   1.000
_cell.length_c   1.000
_cell.angle_alpha   90.00
_cell.angle_beta   90.00
_cell.angle_gamma   90.00
#
_symmetry.space_group_name_H-M   'P 1'
#
loop_
_entity.id
_entity.type
_entity.pdbx_description
1 polymer ?
#
loop_
_entity_poly.entity_id
_entity_poly.type
_entity_poly.pdbx_seq_one_letter_code
_entity_poly.pdbx_strand_id
1 'polypeptide(L)'
;MKTGFIRAVLGSCTGYMCFNELRQQSLRRSLWHLLLMALIGSAVMFAGIYPAMRNSTLGSAAIFSSHCGKLECSAQGIFPLEAPDKIRNFIIAGPVAVCYLPENAAALPENFQQDCPVGVLWSGSQLGLWHRTGQSGFVFFGINKSMTSAVAQNVADRNELFKKFRASDKLQLNLPPGKKQIITPEQLKNLLEVLLPLWLGGWFLKQTLLEVLLYIAMFTGVFALMNIGRPKRFKVKEMAVMAIYAGFPVMIIGSVAEALGLFDFNIIYVLGMTFYLIYIMNRLTRDSQEQAWRQGDQP
;
A
#
# COMPACT_ATOMS: atom_id res chain seq x y z
N MET A 1 -33.82 -6.15 -14.76
CA MET A 1 -32.93 -7.34 -14.91
C MET A 1 -31.70 -7.16 -14.02
N LYS A 2 -31.05 -8.26 -13.65
CA LYS A 2 -29.87 -8.28 -12.79
C LYS A 2 -28.60 -8.24 -13.67
N THR A 3 -27.94 -7.10 -13.80
CA THR A 3 -26.74 -6.94 -14.65
C THR A 3 -25.55 -7.69 -14.05
N GLY A 4 -24.96 -8.64 -14.80
CA GLY A 4 -23.76 -9.37 -14.40
C GLY A 4 -22.50 -8.48 -14.34
N PHE A 5 -21.46 -8.94 -13.64
CA PHE A 5 -20.20 -8.20 -13.48
C PHE A 5 -19.58 -7.77 -14.82
N ILE A 6 -19.34 -8.72 -15.73
CA ILE A 6 -18.72 -8.46 -17.04
C ILE A 6 -19.54 -7.45 -17.86
N ARG A 7 -20.87 -7.60 -17.86
CA ARG A 7 -21.77 -6.66 -18.55
C ARG A 7 -21.73 -5.27 -17.92
N ALA A 8 -21.60 -5.18 -16.60
CA ALA A 8 -21.43 -3.90 -15.90
C ALA A 8 -20.10 -3.23 -16.27
N VAL A 9 -19.00 -3.99 -16.35
CA VAL A 9 -17.69 -3.48 -16.78
C VAL A 9 -17.75 -2.97 -18.22
N LEU A 10 -18.14 -3.84 -19.17
CA LEU A 10 -18.22 -3.46 -20.57
C LEU A 10 -19.18 -2.30 -20.80
N GLY A 11 -20.34 -2.31 -20.15
CA GLY A 11 -21.30 -1.22 -20.19
C GLY A 11 -20.71 0.10 -19.71
N SER A 12 -20.06 0.09 -18.54
CA SER A 12 -19.45 1.29 -17.96
C SER A 12 -18.28 1.82 -18.78
N CYS A 13 -17.60 0.97 -19.57
CA CYS A 13 -16.52 1.40 -20.46
C CYS A 13 -17.02 1.89 -21.84
N THR A 14 -18.25 1.56 -22.24
CA THR A 14 -18.75 1.84 -23.60
C THR A 14 -19.64 3.08 -23.66
N GLY A 15 -20.31 3.47 -22.56
CA GLY A 15 -21.06 4.71 -22.53
C GLY A 15 -22.03 4.84 -21.36
N TYR A 16 -22.66 6.02 -21.26
CA TYR A 16 -23.51 6.38 -20.12
C TYR A 16 -24.88 5.68 -20.12
N MET A 17 -25.35 5.16 -21.26
CA MET A 17 -26.69 4.58 -21.39
C MET A 17 -26.94 3.40 -20.44
N CYS A 18 -25.89 2.61 -20.14
CA CYS A 18 -26.00 1.49 -19.20
C CYS A 18 -26.29 1.94 -17.76
N PHE A 19 -25.99 3.20 -17.40
CA PHE A 19 -26.16 3.69 -16.02
C PHE A 19 -27.62 3.79 -15.60
N ASN A 20 -28.56 3.89 -16.55
CA ASN A 20 -29.99 3.79 -16.26
C ASN A 20 -30.37 2.43 -15.65
N GLU A 21 -29.77 1.34 -16.14
CA GLU A 21 -29.95 0.00 -15.59
C GLU A 21 -29.09 -0.20 -14.33
N LEU A 22 -27.83 0.25 -14.36
CA LEU A 22 -26.88 0.03 -13.27
C LEU A 22 -27.29 0.74 -11.97
N ARG A 23 -27.85 1.96 -12.02
CA ARG A 23 -28.28 2.69 -10.82
C ARG A 23 -29.36 1.96 -10.01
N GLN A 24 -30.12 1.07 -10.65
CA GLN A 24 -31.16 0.27 -10.01
C GLN A 24 -30.60 -0.95 -9.24
N GLN A 25 -29.31 -1.28 -9.40
CA GLN A 25 -28.69 -2.40 -8.71
C GLN A 25 -28.69 -2.20 -7.18
N SER A 26 -28.63 -3.31 -6.45
CA SER A 26 -28.47 -3.26 -4.99
C SER A 26 -27.05 -2.83 -4.63
N LEU A 27 -26.91 -2.04 -3.57
CA LEU A 27 -25.60 -1.54 -3.12
C LEU A 27 -24.64 -2.69 -2.81
N ARG A 28 -25.12 -3.74 -2.12
CA ARG A 28 -24.36 -4.96 -1.83
C ARG A 28 -23.75 -5.58 -3.09
N ARG A 29 -24.52 -5.65 -4.18
CA ARG A 29 -24.01 -6.21 -5.44
C ARG A 29 -22.98 -5.30 -6.09
N SER A 30 -23.23 -3.99 -6.09
CA SER A 30 -22.27 -3.02 -6.63
C SER A 30 -20.95 -3.05 -5.85
N LEU A 31 -21.00 -3.18 -4.52
CA LEU A 31 -19.81 -3.38 -3.68
C LEU A 31 -19.09 -4.69 -3.99
N TRP A 32 -19.82 -5.78 -4.27
CA TRP A 32 -19.22 -7.04 -4.72
C TRP A 32 -18.52 -6.88 -6.08
N HIS A 33 -19.15 -6.22 -7.05
CA HIS A 33 -18.53 -5.92 -8.33
C HIS A 33 -17.29 -5.01 -8.15
N LEU A 34 -17.35 -4.03 -7.25
CA LEU A 34 -16.20 -3.18 -6.93
C LEU A 34 -15.04 -4.01 -6.37
N LEU A 35 -15.29 -4.94 -5.45
CA LEU A 35 -14.25 -5.83 -4.94
C LEU A 35 -13.59 -6.64 -6.05
N LEU A 36 -14.38 -7.18 -6.99
CA LEU A 36 -13.85 -7.90 -8.15
C LEU A 36 -13.00 -6.99 -9.04
N MET A 37 -13.43 -5.75 -9.30
CA MET A 37 -12.61 -4.78 -10.04
C MET A 37 -11.33 -4.41 -9.30
N ALA A 38 -11.38 -4.24 -7.98
CA ALA A 38 -10.21 -3.94 -7.17
C ALA A 38 -9.21 -5.11 -7.21
N LEU A 39 -9.69 -6.35 -7.17
CA LEU A 39 -8.84 -7.54 -7.33
C LEU A 39 -8.15 -7.57 -8.70
N ILE A 40 -8.88 -7.31 -9.79
CA ILE A 40 -8.30 -7.27 -11.14
C ILE A 40 -7.29 -6.13 -11.26
N GLY A 41 -7.64 -4.92 -10.85
CA GLY A 41 -6.75 -3.76 -10.91
C GLY A 41 -5.48 -3.97 -10.08
N SER A 42 -5.62 -4.53 -8.88
CA SER A 42 -4.48 -4.86 -8.01
C SER A 42 -3.57 -5.93 -8.62
N ALA A 43 -4.15 -6.92 -9.30
CA ALA A 43 -3.37 -7.94 -10.01
C ALA A 43 -2.56 -7.35 -11.17
N VAL A 44 -3.14 -6.39 -11.92
CA VAL A 44 -2.45 -5.68 -13.00
C VAL A 44 -1.29 -4.84 -12.45
N MET A 45 -1.54 -4.02 -11.42
CA MET A 45 -0.48 -3.21 -10.76
C MET A 45 0.63 -4.09 -10.19
N PHE A 46 0.24 -5.16 -9.51
CA PHE A 46 1.16 -6.15 -8.98
C PHE A 46 2.04 -6.75 -10.10
N ALA A 47 1.45 -7.18 -11.22
CA ALA A 47 2.19 -7.77 -12.33
C ALA A 47 3.22 -6.80 -12.95
N GLY A 48 2.91 -5.50 -13.01
CA GLY A 48 3.83 -4.47 -13.51
C GLY A 48 4.99 -4.17 -12.57
N ILE A 49 4.72 -4.06 -11.27
CA ILE A 49 5.69 -3.62 -10.25
C ILE A 49 6.52 -4.79 -9.70
N TYR A 50 5.96 -5.99 -9.67
CA TYR A 50 6.59 -7.17 -9.08
C TYR A 50 7.99 -7.50 -9.66
N PRO A 51 8.25 -7.46 -10.97
CA PRO A 51 9.58 -7.76 -11.51
C PRO A 51 10.68 -6.82 -10.97
N ALA A 52 10.41 -5.53 -10.92
CA ALA A 52 11.35 -4.54 -10.39
C ALA A 52 11.59 -4.74 -8.89
N MET A 53 10.52 -4.95 -8.12
CA MET A 53 10.60 -5.22 -6.68
C MET A 53 11.32 -6.52 -6.38
N ARG A 54 11.08 -7.58 -7.16
CA ARG A 54 11.77 -8.85 -7.05
C ARG A 54 13.27 -8.67 -7.30
N ASN A 55 13.65 -8.00 -8.38
CA ASN A 55 15.07 -7.77 -8.70
C ASN A 55 15.78 -6.96 -7.60
N SER A 56 15.11 -5.92 -7.08
CA SER A 56 15.56 -5.12 -5.93
C SER A 56 15.76 -5.98 -4.66
N THR A 57 14.81 -6.88 -4.39
CA THR A 57 14.84 -7.81 -3.26
C THR A 57 15.98 -8.83 -3.39
N LEU A 58 16.20 -9.37 -4.59
CA LEU A 58 17.30 -10.30 -4.88
C LEU A 58 18.67 -9.61 -4.74
N GLY A 59 18.80 -8.38 -5.24
CA GLY A 59 20.00 -7.57 -5.04
C GLY A 59 20.28 -7.31 -3.56
N SER A 60 19.23 -6.97 -2.80
CA SER A 60 19.33 -6.76 -1.35
C SER A 60 19.76 -8.02 -0.61
N ALA A 61 19.20 -9.19 -0.96
CA ALA A 61 19.59 -10.47 -0.38
C ALA A 61 21.06 -10.80 -0.68
N ALA A 62 21.54 -10.51 -1.90
CA ALA A 62 22.94 -10.72 -2.28
C ALA A 62 23.90 -9.81 -1.49
N ILE A 63 23.58 -8.52 -1.35
CA ILE A 63 24.37 -7.56 -0.54
C ILE A 63 24.38 -7.98 0.92
N PHE A 64 23.22 -8.36 1.46
CA PHE A 64 23.12 -8.81 2.83
C PHE A 64 23.97 -10.07 3.07
N SER A 65 23.91 -11.02 2.14
CA SER A 65 24.69 -12.26 2.21
C SER A 65 26.19 -12.02 2.09
N SER A 66 26.64 -11.04 1.29
CA SER A 66 28.07 -10.72 1.16
C SER A 66 28.66 -10.07 2.41
N HIS A 67 27.85 -9.35 3.19
CA HIS A 67 28.31 -8.71 4.44
C HIS A 67 28.14 -9.60 5.67
N CYS A 68 27.04 -10.35 5.75
CA CYS A 68 26.63 -11.08 6.95
C CYS A 68 26.85 -12.59 6.83
N GLY A 69 27.08 -13.12 5.63
CA GLY A 69 27.18 -14.56 5.40
C GLY A 69 25.88 -15.27 5.72
N LYS A 70 25.97 -16.33 6.55
CA LYS A 70 24.81 -17.05 7.09
C LYS A 70 24.31 -16.37 8.36
N LEU A 71 23.00 -16.47 8.64
CA LEU A 71 22.43 -15.99 9.88
C LEU A 71 22.09 -17.15 10.82
N GLU A 72 22.34 -16.98 12.11
CA GLU A 72 21.79 -17.83 13.17
C GLU A 72 20.59 -17.12 13.79
N CYS A 73 19.42 -17.76 13.74
CA CYS A 73 18.22 -17.36 14.45
C CYS A 73 18.03 -18.29 15.65
N SER A 74 17.94 -17.71 16.84
CA SER A 74 17.70 -18.43 18.09
C SER A 74 16.75 -17.65 18.99
N ALA A 75 16.36 -18.20 20.14
CA ALA A 75 15.58 -17.47 21.14
C ALA A 75 16.29 -16.19 21.65
N GLN A 76 17.62 -16.11 21.49
CA GLN A 76 18.42 -14.94 21.89
C GLN A 76 18.42 -13.84 20.83
N GLY A 77 17.99 -14.14 19.60
CA GLY A 77 17.85 -13.19 18.51
C GLY A 77 18.45 -13.68 17.20
N ILE A 78 18.88 -12.73 16.37
CA ILE A 78 19.38 -12.97 15.01
C ILE A 78 20.83 -12.48 14.96
N PHE A 79 21.75 -13.37 14.61
CA PHE A 79 23.19 -13.08 14.59
C PHE A 79 23.80 -13.45 13.23
N PRO A 80 24.74 -12.65 12.70
CA PRO A 80 25.58 -13.10 11.60
C PRO A 80 26.56 -14.17 12.13
N LEU A 81 26.67 -15.30 11.44
CA LEU A 81 27.57 -16.39 11.83
C LEU A 81 29.03 -16.06 11.54
N GLU A 82 29.28 -15.36 10.44
CA GLU A 82 30.61 -14.90 10.09
C GLU A 82 30.93 -13.64 10.91
N ALA A 83 32.07 -13.58 11.58
CA ALA A 83 32.53 -12.42 12.36
C ALA A 83 31.39 -11.69 13.14
N PRO A 84 30.74 -12.34 14.13
CA PRO A 84 29.60 -11.77 14.87
C PRO A 84 29.95 -10.50 15.64
N ASP A 85 31.21 -10.31 16.01
CA ASP A 85 31.71 -9.14 16.76
C ASP A 85 32.09 -7.96 15.85
N LYS A 86 31.94 -8.11 14.53
CA LYS A 86 32.28 -7.06 13.56
C LYS A 86 31.08 -6.15 13.32
N ILE A 87 31.27 -4.84 13.49
CA ILE A 87 30.30 -3.82 13.05
C ILE A 87 30.15 -3.88 11.53
N ARG A 88 28.90 -3.81 11.05
CA ARG A 88 28.60 -3.75 9.60
C ARG A 88 27.72 -2.56 9.34
N ASN A 89 27.93 -1.91 8.21
CA ASN A 89 27.18 -0.74 7.80
C ASN A 89 27.20 -0.66 6.28
N PHE A 90 26.05 -0.93 5.65
CA PHE A 90 25.92 -1.04 4.20
C PHE A 90 24.52 -0.61 3.75
N ILE A 91 24.33 -0.42 2.44
CA ILE A 91 23.06 0.00 1.85
C ILE A 91 22.50 -1.14 1.01
N ILE A 92 21.21 -1.42 1.14
CA ILE A 92 20.46 -2.35 0.28
C ILE A 92 19.57 -1.58 -0.70
N ALA A 93 18.92 -2.27 -1.64
CA ALA A 93 18.10 -1.61 -2.64
C ALA A 93 16.91 -0.87 -2.00
N GLY A 94 16.60 0.33 -2.50
CA GLY A 94 15.53 1.18 -1.94
C GLY A 94 16.02 2.25 -0.94
N PRO A 95 17.13 2.92 -1.25
CA PRO A 95 18.10 3.54 -0.30
C PRO A 95 17.90 3.22 1.20
N VAL A 96 17.91 1.93 1.56
CA VAL A 96 17.79 1.51 2.97
C VAL A 96 19.17 1.20 3.53
N ALA A 97 19.57 1.91 4.58
CA ALA A 97 20.79 1.60 5.30
C ALA A 97 20.57 0.44 6.28
N VAL A 98 21.53 -0.48 6.39
CA VAL A 98 21.55 -1.55 7.38
C VAL A 98 22.81 -1.42 8.20
N CYS A 99 22.65 -1.22 9.51
CA CYS A 99 23.77 -1.15 10.44
C CYS A 99 23.61 -2.23 11.52
N TYR A 100 24.53 -3.21 11.48
CA TYR A 100 24.66 -4.23 12.50
C TYR A 100 25.71 -3.82 13.54
N LEU A 101 25.31 -3.89 14.80
CA LEU A 101 26.12 -3.55 15.96
C LEU A 101 26.22 -4.79 16.86
N PRO A 102 27.43 -5.31 17.15
CA PRO A 102 27.59 -6.35 18.16
C PRO A 102 27.13 -5.84 19.54
N GLU A 103 26.76 -6.74 20.44
CA GLU A 103 26.17 -6.38 21.74
C GLU A 103 27.10 -5.47 22.58
N ASN A 104 28.42 -5.61 22.41
CA ASN A 104 29.44 -4.81 23.09
C ASN A 104 29.81 -3.49 22.38
N ALA A 105 29.20 -3.16 21.23
CA ALA A 105 29.54 -1.91 20.53
C ALA A 105 29.17 -0.69 21.39
N ALA A 106 30.10 0.26 21.51
CA ALA A 106 29.98 1.45 22.36
C ALA A 106 29.29 2.64 21.66
N ALA A 107 29.27 2.66 20.32
CA ALA A 107 28.67 3.73 19.52
C ALA A 107 28.32 3.24 18.11
N LEU A 108 27.58 4.06 17.36
CA LEU A 108 27.44 3.91 15.91
C LEU A 108 28.78 4.16 15.22
N PRO A 109 29.05 3.50 14.07
CA PRO A 109 30.29 3.72 13.34
C PRO A 109 30.36 5.15 12.79
N GLU A 110 31.56 5.69 12.64
CA GLU A 110 31.75 7.05 12.11
C GLU A 110 31.16 7.23 10.71
N ASN A 111 31.24 6.19 9.89
CA ASN A 111 30.68 6.14 8.54
C ASN A 111 29.19 5.77 8.50
N PHE A 112 28.45 5.88 9.60
CA PHE A 112 27.01 5.60 9.65
C PHE A 112 26.29 6.29 8.50
N GLN A 113 25.48 5.55 7.74
CA GLN A 113 24.87 5.97 6.47
C GLN A 113 23.74 6.99 6.69
N GLN A 114 24.07 8.16 7.25
CA GLN A 114 23.11 9.21 7.59
C GLN A 114 22.43 9.78 6.36
N ASP A 115 23.02 9.65 5.18
CA ASP A 115 22.44 10.14 3.92
C ASP A 115 21.31 9.29 3.38
N CYS A 116 21.07 8.11 3.95
CA CYS A 116 19.87 7.35 3.65
C CYS A 116 18.63 7.96 4.36
N PRO A 117 17.47 8.01 3.70
CA PRO A 117 16.23 8.49 4.31
C PRO A 117 15.72 7.53 5.40
N VAL A 118 16.05 6.24 5.29
CA VAL A 118 15.58 5.19 6.20
C VAL A 118 16.67 4.15 6.40
N GLY A 119 16.64 3.48 7.56
CA GLY A 119 17.48 2.33 7.78
C GLY A 119 17.06 1.45 8.94
N VAL A 120 17.83 0.38 9.12
CA VAL A 120 17.66 -0.65 10.13
C VAL A 120 18.88 -0.63 11.05
N LEU A 121 18.62 -0.51 12.35
CA LEU A 121 19.60 -0.82 13.39
C LEU A 121 19.34 -2.22 13.90
N TRP A 122 20.38 -3.03 13.92
CA TRP A 122 20.29 -4.43 14.31
C TRP A 122 21.44 -4.76 15.26
N SER A 123 21.10 -5.40 16.37
CA SER A 123 22.03 -6.06 17.27
C SER A 123 21.46 -7.45 17.51
N GLY A 124 22.29 -8.41 17.90
CA GLY A 124 21.89 -9.81 18.11
C GLY A 124 20.47 -9.96 18.67
N SER A 125 20.23 -9.31 19.81
CA SER A 125 18.96 -9.31 20.53
C SER A 125 18.07 -8.09 20.31
N GLN A 126 18.38 -7.14 19.42
CA GLN A 126 17.61 -5.90 19.24
C GLN A 126 17.44 -5.56 17.76
N LEU A 127 16.27 -5.07 17.37
CA LEU A 127 16.00 -4.60 16.02
C LEU A 127 15.23 -3.29 16.08
N GLY A 128 15.58 -2.34 15.23
CA GLY A 128 14.89 -1.07 15.16
C GLY A 128 14.97 -0.45 13.78
N LEU A 129 13.98 0.37 13.45
CA LEU A 129 13.95 1.18 12.24
C LEU A 129 14.23 2.63 12.60
N TRP A 130 14.90 3.33 11.71
CA TRP A 130 15.06 4.76 11.82
C TRP A 130 14.71 5.44 10.49
N HIS A 131 14.19 6.65 10.58
CA HIS A 131 13.88 7.50 9.46
C HIS A 131 14.50 8.88 9.70
N ARG A 132 15.23 9.43 8.73
CA ARG A 132 15.86 10.75 8.87
C ARG A 132 14.81 11.86 8.80
N THR A 133 14.89 12.82 9.72
CA THR A 133 14.08 14.04 9.72
C THR A 133 14.99 15.26 9.63
N GLY A 134 15.03 15.87 8.44
CA GLY A 134 15.88 17.03 8.18
C GLY A 134 17.38 16.68 8.13
N GLN A 135 18.23 17.63 8.53
CA GLN A 135 19.68 17.50 8.37
C GLN A 135 20.36 16.58 9.39
N SER A 136 19.86 16.50 10.63
CA SER A 136 20.51 15.69 11.68
C SER A 136 19.55 14.86 12.53
N GLY A 137 18.24 15.11 12.42
CA GLY A 137 17.23 14.44 13.23
C GLY A 137 16.88 13.05 12.71
N PHE A 138 16.37 12.22 13.61
CA PHE A 138 15.84 10.90 13.30
C PHE A 138 14.51 10.66 14.01
N VAL A 139 13.69 9.79 13.43
CA VAL A 139 12.59 9.12 14.11
C VAL A 139 12.99 7.67 14.26
N PHE A 140 12.97 7.16 15.50
CA PHE A 140 13.32 5.78 15.81
C PHE A 140 12.09 4.97 16.22
N PHE A 141 12.06 3.72 15.76
CA PHE A 141 11.05 2.72 16.07
C PHE A 141 11.73 1.41 16.49
N GLY A 142 11.67 1.07 17.79
CA GLY A 142 12.12 -0.23 18.27
C GLY A 142 11.14 -1.33 17.85
N ILE A 143 11.63 -2.41 17.26
CA ILE A 143 10.83 -3.58 16.89
C ILE A 143 10.85 -4.57 18.06
N ASN A 144 9.71 -4.74 18.71
CA ASN A 144 9.47 -5.76 19.72
C ASN A 144 8.39 -6.76 19.28
N LYS A 145 8.11 -7.74 20.14
CA LYS A 145 7.24 -8.91 19.89
C LYS A 145 5.85 -8.56 19.32
N SER A 146 5.33 -7.37 19.59
CA SER A 146 3.95 -7.05 19.21
C SER A 146 3.83 -6.16 17.97
N MET A 147 4.86 -5.39 17.56
CA MET A 147 4.76 -4.27 16.59
C MET A 147 3.60 -3.26 16.85
N THR A 148 2.69 -3.54 17.77
CA THR A 148 1.48 -2.78 18.11
C THR A 148 1.72 -1.72 19.18
N SER A 149 2.90 -1.71 19.80
CA SER A 149 3.28 -0.78 20.87
C SER A 149 4.51 0.08 20.54
N ALA A 150 5.04 -0.02 19.32
CA ALA A 150 6.22 0.76 18.92
C ALA A 150 5.84 2.24 18.80
N VAL A 151 6.19 3.03 19.82
CA VAL A 151 6.00 4.50 19.79
C VAL A 151 7.16 5.12 19.02
N ALA A 152 6.84 5.89 17.99
CA ALA A 152 7.79 6.72 17.26
C ALA A 152 8.48 7.69 18.22
N GLN A 153 9.80 7.66 18.30
CA GLN A 153 10.56 8.60 19.12
C GLN A 153 11.34 9.55 18.21
N ASN A 154 11.13 10.86 18.36
CA ASN A 154 12.02 11.84 17.76
C ASN A 154 13.35 11.83 18.50
N VAL A 155 14.42 11.96 17.74
CA VAL A 155 15.80 11.85 18.20
C VAL A 155 16.60 12.95 17.51
N ALA A 156 17.36 13.73 18.28
CA ALA A 156 18.03 14.92 17.77
C ALA A 156 19.28 14.60 16.93
N ASP A 157 19.99 13.53 17.28
CA ASP A 157 21.25 13.15 16.63
C ASP A 157 21.54 11.64 16.67
N ARG A 158 22.67 11.25 16.05
CA ARG A 158 23.13 9.86 15.96
C ARG A 158 23.43 9.22 17.33
N ASN A 159 23.94 9.98 18.28
CA ASN A 159 24.35 9.46 19.59
C ASN A 159 23.11 9.17 20.43
N GLU A 160 22.12 10.06 20.35
CA GLU A 160 20.82 9.82 20.96
C GLU A 160 20.12 8.62 20.29
N LEU A 161 20.22 8.47 18.95
CA LEU A 161 19.67 7.32 18.23
C LEU A 161 20.25 6.01 18.75
N PHE A 162 21.57 5.95 18.91
CA PHE A 162 22.26 4.81 19.50
C PHE A 162 21.78 4.50 20.92
N LYS A 163 21.67 5.53 21.78
CA LYS A 163 21.17 5.37 23.16
C LYS A 163 19.75 4.82 23.18
N LYS A 164 18.86 5.35 22.33
CA LYS A 164 17.47 4.88 22.21
C LYS A 164 17.38 3.46 21.70
N PHE A 165 18.20 3.10 20.71
CA PHE A 165 18.32 1.73 20.22
C PHE A 165 18.80 0.77 21.32
N ARG A 166 19.84 1.12 22.08
CA ARG A 166 20.32 0.28 23.19
C ARG A 166 19.32 0.14 24.33
N ALA A 167 18.51 1.16 24.57
CA ALA A 167 17.44 1.13 25.55
C ALA A 167 16.17 0.42 25.06
N SER A 168 16.10 -0.01 23.79
CA SER A 168 14.90 -0.66 23.26
C SER A 168 14.74 -2.08 23.78
N ASP A 169 13.51 -2.56 23.80
CA ASP A 169 13.21 -3.93 24.19
C ASP A 169 13.99 -4.94 23.34
N LYS A 170 14.36 -6.06 23.97
CA LYS A 170 14.97 -7.18 23.27
C LYS A 170 13.93 -7.91 22.41
N LEU A 171 14.37 -8.33 21.24
CA LEU A 171 13.67 -9.22 20.33
C LEU A 171 13.40 -10.56 21.02
N GLN A 172 12.13 -10.90 21.18
CA GLN A 172 11.71 -12.20 21.69
C GLN A 172 11.21 -13.05 20.54
N LEU A 173 12.09 -13.87 19.96
CA LEU A 173 11.71 -14.85 18.95
C LEU A 173 11.03 -16.04 19.62
N ASN A 174 9.84 -16.42 19.14
CA ASN A 174 9.11 -17.59 19.63
C ASN A 174 9.73 -18.90 19.08
N LEU A 175 11.01 -19.14 19.40
CA LEU A 175 11.72 -20.36 19.06
C LEU A 175 11.89 -21.22 20.32
N PRO A 176 11.74 -22.54 20.24
CA PRO A 176 11.97 -23.42 21.39
C PRO A 176 13.39 -23.23 21.96
N PRO A 177 13.57 -23.22 23.29
CA PRO A 177 14.87 -23.08 23.91
C PRO A 177 15.87 -24.09 23.35
N GLY A 178 17.10 -23.63 23.05
CA GLY A 178 18.16 -24.49 22.50
C GLY A 178 18.05 -24.80 21.00
N LYS A 179 16.93 -24.48 20.33
CA LYS A 179 16.86 -24.58 18.86
C LYS A 179 17.55 -23.38 18.22
N LYS A 180 18.48 -23.68 17.33
CA LYS A 180 19.13 -22.73 16.44
C LYS A 180 18.73 -23.06 15.01
N GLN A 181 18.25 -22.06 14.28
CA GLN A 181 17.97 -22.17 12.86
C GLN A 181 19.02 -21.36 12.12
N ILE A 182 19.78 -22.04 11.26
CA ILE A 182 20.72 -21.35 10.36
C ILE A 182 19.95 -20.99 9.10
N ILE A 183 19.84 -19.70 8.82
CA ILE A 183 19.28 -19.18 7.58
C ILE A 183 20.43 -19.00 6.59
N THR A 184 20.40 -19.78 5.51
CA THR A 184 21.33 -19.61 4.40
C THR A 184 20.92 -18.44 3.50
N PRO A 185 21.86 -17.86 2.73
CA PRO A 185 21.55 -16.87 1.69
C PRO A 185 20.40 -17.30 0.77
N GLU A 186 20.38 -18.56 0.38
CA GLU A 186 19.34 -19.13 -0.49
C GLU A 186 17.98 -19.23 0.23
N GLN A 187 17.96 -19.62 1.50
CA GLN A 187 16.73 -19.61 2.30
C GLN A 187 16.20 -18.18 2.52
N LEU A 188 17.07 -17.21 2.77
CA LEU A 188 16.69 -15.80 2.89
C LEU A 188 16.07 -15.29 1.58
N LYS A 189 16.71 -15.59 0.45
CA LYS A 189 16.19 -15.29 -0.88
C LYS A 189 14.80 -15.91 -1.08
N ASN A 190 14.65 -17.22 -0.83
CA ASN A 190 13.39 -17.93 -1.03
C ASN A 190 12.29 -17.38 -0.10
N LEU A 191 12.62 -17.08 1.14
CA LEU A 191 11.70 -16.47 2.09
C LEU A 191 11.20 -15.10 1.57
N LEU A 192 12.10 -14.25 1.09
CA LEU A 192 11.74 -12.96 0.54
C LEU A 192 10.91 -13.09 -0.76
N GLU A 193 11.25 -14.03 -1.64
CA GLU A 193 10.46 -14.29 -2.86
C GLU A 193 9.05 -14.80 -2.56
N VAL A 194 8.82 -15.53 -1.47
CA VAL A 194 7.50 -16.00 -1.05
C VAL A 194 6.71 -14.91 -0.31
N LEU A 195 7.36 -14.13 0.55
CA LEU A 195 6.71 -13.09 1.34
C LEU A 195 6.36 -11.86 0.51
N LEU A 196 7.20 -11.49 -0.45
CA LEU A 196 7.00 -10.33 -1.32
C LEU A 196 5.62 -10.34 -2.04
N PRO A 197 5.20 -11.40 -2.75
CA PRO A 197 3.91 -11.41 -3.44
C PRO A 197 2.73 -11.36 -2.48
N LEU A 198 2.82 -12.01 -1.32
CA LEU A 198 1.76 -12.00 -0.31
C LEU A 198 1.57 -10.61 0.28
N TRP A 199 2.67 -9.95 0.65
CA TRP A 199 2.65 -8.61 1.21
C TRP A 199 2.24 -7.57 0.18
N LEU A 200 2.87 -7.59 -1.00
CA LEU A 200 2.65 -6.60 -2.05
C LEU A 200 1.25 -6.72 -2.66
N GLY A 201 0.76 -7.95 -2.90
CA GLY A 201 -0.59 -8.18 -3.41
C GLY A 201 -1.67 -7.75 -2.41
N GLY A 202 -1.49 -8.07 -1.13
CA GLY A 202 -2.39 -7.62 -0.07
C GLY A 202 -2.38 -6.09 0.11
N TRP A 203 -1.21 -5.47 0.00
CA TRP A 203 -1.04 -4.02 0.05
C TRP A 203 -1.79 -3.32 -1.08
N PHE A 204 -1.57 -3.70 -2.35
CA PHE A 204 -2.26 -3.09 -3.49
C PHE A 204 -3.77 -3.24 -3.39
N LEU A 205 -4.27 -4.41 -3.00
CA LEU A 205 -5.71 -4.63 -2.82
C LEU A 205 -6.29 -3.73 -1.75
N LYS A 206 -5.65 -3.66 -0.58
CA LYS A 206 -6.10 -2.82 0.53
C LYS A 206 -6.08 -1.35 0.14
N GLN A 207 -4.99 -0.88 -0.47
CA GLN A 207 -4.81 0.49 -0.90
C GLN A 207 -5.88 0.89 -1.91
N THR A 208 -5.98 0.14 -3.02
CA THR A 208 -6.97 0.38 -4.08
C THR A 208 -8.39 0.40 -3.55
N LEU A 209 -8.76 -0.58 -2.73
CA LEU A 209 -10.12 -0.69 -2.21
C LEU A 209 -10.46 0.47 -1.27
N LEU A 210 -9.54 0.82 -0.36
CA LEU A 210 -9.73 1.90 0.60
C LEU A 210 -9.84 3.27 -0.11
N GLU A 211 -8.94 3.55 -1.04
CA GLU A 211 -8.93 4.80 -1.82
C GLU A 211 -10.21 4.94 -2.63
N VAL A 212 -10.59 3.90 -3.40
CA VAL A 212 -11.80 3.92 -4.21
C VAL A 212 -13.05 4.12 -3.34
N LEU A 213 -13.17 3.40 -2.23
CA LEU A 213 -14.29 3.56 -1.31
C LEU A 213 -14.35 4.96 -0.70
N LEU A 214 -13.21 5.53 -0.31
CA LEU A 214 -13.11 6.89 0.21
C LEU A 214 -13.62 7.90 -0.82
N TYR A 215 -13.16 7.82 -2.06
CA TYR A 215 -13.61 8.74 -3.10
C TYR A 215 -15.10 8.56 -3.43
N ILE A 216 -15.60 7.33 -3.55
CA ILE A 216 -17.04 7.08 -3.73
C ILE A 216 -17.84 7.72 -2.59
N ALA A 217 -17.39 7.57 -1.34
CA ALA A 217 -18.03 8.16 -0.17
C ALA A 217 -17.99 9.70 -0.21
N MET A 218 -16.84 10.29 -0.53
CA MET A 218 -16.68 11.75 -0.68
C MET A 218 -17.61 12.30 -1.76
N PHE A 219 -17.61 11.71 -2.96
CA PHE A 219 -18.47 12.14 -4.06
C PHE A 219 -19.95 11.99 -3.70
N THR A 220 -20.34 10.85 -3.15
CA THR A 220 -21.73 10.62 -2.73
C THR A 220 -22.15 11.66 -1.68
N GLY A 221 -21.27 11.98 -0.72
CA GLY A 221 -21.51 12.99 0.31
C GLY A 221 -21.68 14.40 -0.26
N VAL A 222 -20.75 14.84 -1.11
CA VAL A 222 -20.81 16.16 -1.77
C VAL A 222 -22.10 16.29 -2.60
N PHE A 223 -22.43 15.28 -3.40
CA PHE A 223 -23.65 15.30 -4.21
C PHE A 223 -24.93 15.23 -3.37
N ALA A 224 -24.93 14.50 -2.26
CA ALA A 224 -26.07 14.48 -1.34
C ALA A 224 -26.34 15.87 -0.76
N LEU A 225 -25.29 16.63 -0.41
CA LEU A 225 -25.41 18.01 0.07
C LEU A 225 -25.86 18.97 -1.03
N MET A 226 -25.27 18.88 -2.23
CA MET A 226 -25.64 19.75 -3.37
C MET A 226 -27.06 19.51 -3.90
N ASN A 227 -27.63 18.32 -3.68
CA ASN A 227 -29.00 18.01 -4.11
C ASN A 227 -30.08 18.45 -3.11
N ILE A 228 -29.73 19.09 -1.99
CA ILE A 228 -30.71 19.69 -1.07
C ILE A 228 -31.43 20.83 -1.81
N GLY A 229 -32.72 20.67 -2.08
CA GLY A 229 -33.61 21.66 -2.71
C GLY A 229 -34.10 21.31 -4.12
N ARG A 230 -33.55 20.31 -4.82
CA ARG A 230 -33.95 20.01 -6.22
C ARG A 230 -35.21 19.11 -6.31
N PRO A 231 -36.10 19.31 -7.30
CA PRO A 231 -37.36 18.56 -7.42
C PRO A 231 -37.21 17.13 -8.01
N LYS A 232 -36.21 16.88 -8.86
CA LYS A 232 -35.86 15.52 -9.35
C LYS A 232 -34.52 15.09 -8.74
N ARG A 233 -34.55 14.34 -7.63
CA ARG A 233 -33.33 13.89 -6.93
C ARG A 233 -33.05 12.42 -7.20
N PHE A 234 -31.80 12.12 -7.52
CA PHE A 234 -31.29 10.76 -7.37
C PHE A 234 -31.22 10.41 -5.88
N LYS A 235 -31.57 9.17 -5.54
CA LYS A 235 -31.40 8.69 -4.16
C LYS A 235 -29.91 8.55 -3.85
N VAL A 236 -29.50 8.75 -2.59
CA VAL A 236 -28.09 8.58 -2.14
C VAL A 236 -27.52 7.22 -2.56
N LYS A 237 -28.32 6.16 -2.43
CA LYS A 237 -27.99 4.82 -2.91
C LYS A 237 -27.67 4.81 -4.41
N GLU A 238 -28.51 5.43 -5.24
CA GLU A 238 -28.32 5.45 -6.69
C GLU A 238 -27.05 6.21 -7.06
N MET A 239 -26.75 7.32 -6.37
CA MET A 239 -25.51 8.07 -6.54
C MET A 239 -24.27 7.23 -6.18
N ALA A 240 -24.29 6.53 -5.04
CA ALA A 240 -23.20 5.64 -4.67
C ALA A 240 -23.00 4.51 -5.69
N VAL A 241 -24.09 3.92 -6.17
CA VAL A 241 -24.04 2.86 -7.20
C VAL A 241 -23.49 3.40 -8.53
N MET A 242 -23.90 4.58 -8.96
CA MET A 242 -23.35 5.22 -10.16
C MET A 242 -21.87 5.55 -9.99
N ALA A 243 -21.45 6.08 -8.84
CA ALA A 243 -20.05 6.37 -8.56
C ALA A 243 -19.17 5.11 -8.60
N ILE A 244 -19.65 3.99 -8.05
CA ILE A 244 -18.95 2.69 -8.14
C ILE A 244 -18.69 2.32 -9.61
N TYR A 245 -19.72 2.32 -10.44
CA TYR A 245 -19.60 1.89 -11.83
C TYR A 245 -18.86 2.90 -12.71
N ALA A 246 -18.98 4.19 -12.43
CA ALA A 246 -18.17 5.23 -13.07
C ALA A 246 -16.68 5.04 -12.75
N GLY A 247 -16.35 4.50 -11.58
CA GLY A 247 -14.99 4.16 -11.21
C GLY A 247 -14.37 3.04 -12.07
N PHE A 248 -15.15 2.16 -12.71
CA PHE A 248 -14.61 0.98 -13.39
C PHE A 248 -13.64 1.27 -14.54
N PRO A 249 -14.01 2.08 -15.56
CA PRO A 249 -13.08 2.43 -16.63
C PRO A 249 -11.81 3.12 -16.09
N VAL A 250 -11.98 3.95 -15.06
CA VAL A 250 -10.88 4.69 -14.44
C VAL A 250 -9.95 3.76 -13.66
N MET A 251 -10.48 2.77 -12.94
CA MET A 251 -9.67 1.75 -12.26
C MET A 251 -8.84 0.95 -13.26
N ILE A 252 -9.41 0.59 -14.42
CA ILE A 252 -8.68 -0.13 -15.47
C ILE A 252 -7.52 0.74 -15.97
N ILE A 253 -7.80 1.98 -16.39
CA ILE A 253 -6.79 2.90 -16.92
C ILE A 253 -5.71 3.18 -15.86
N GLY A 254 -6.12 3.50 -14.63
CA GLY A 254 -5.21 3.77 -13.52
C GLY A 254 -4.32 2.57 -13.20
N SER A 255 -4.89 1.37 -13.14
CA SER A 255 -4.11 0.15 -12.84
C SER A 255 -3.06 -0.16 -13.91
N VAL A 256 -3.37 0.07 -15.19
CA VAL A 256 -2.41 -0.10 -16.29
C VAL A 256 -1.34 0.99 -16.26
N ALA A 257 -1.72 2.25 -16.04
CA ALA A 257 -0.77 3.35 -15.98
C ALA A 257 0.23 3.21 -14.83
N GLU A 258 -0.26 2.82 -13.64
CA GLU A 258 0.58 2.50 -12.47
C GLU A 258 1.51 1.31 -12.77
N ALA A 259 0.97 0.23 -13.37
CA ALA A 259 1.77 -0.93 -13.74
C ALA A 259 2.91 -0.61 -14.71
N LEU A 260 2.74 0.41 -15.55
CA LEU A 260 3.74 0.92 -16.48
C LEU A 260 4.63 2.02 -15.86
N GLY A 261 4.39 2.44 -14.62
CA GLY A 261 5.12 3.52 -13.96
C GLY A 261 4.91 4.89 -14.58
N LEU A 262 3.79 5.12 -15.26
CA LEU A 262 3.51 6.38 -15.96
C LEU A 262 2.97 7.45 -15.02
N PHE A 263 2.02 7.09 -14.16
CA PHE A 263 1.34 7.98 -13.23
C PHE A 263 0.80 7.20 -12.03
N ASP A 264 0.70 7.87 -10.89
CA ASP A 264 0.10 7.31 -9.69
C ASP A 264 -1.39 6.98 -9.91
N PHE A 265 -1.81 5.77 -9.52
CA PHE A 265 -3.19 5.30 -9.56
C PHE A 265 -4.16 6.33 -8.97
N ASN A 266 -3.80 6.92 -7.83
CA ASN A 266 -4.60 7.92 -7.12
C ASN A 266 -4.93 9.13 -7.98
N ILE A 267 -3.95 9.67 -8.70
CA ILE A 267 -4.13 10.88 -9.52
C ILE A 267 -5.09 10.58 -10.67
N ILE A 268 -4.87 9.46 -11.37
CA ILE A 268 -5.75 9.03 -12.45
C ILE A 268 -7.16 8.74 -11.93
N TYR A 269 -7.26 8.06 -10.80
CA TYR A 269 -8.54 7.68 -10.22
C TYR A 269 -9.37 8.91 -9.86
N VAL A 270 -8.80 9.87 -9.13
CA VAL A 270 -9.50 11.10 -8.74
C VAL A 270 -9.96 11.88 -9.97
N LEU A 271 -9.05 12.20 -10.88
CA LEU A 271 -9.37 13.02 -12.04
C LEU A 271 -10.37 12.31 -12.95
N GLY A 272 -10.09 11.06 -13.30
CA GLY A 272 -10.94 10.28 -14.19
C GLY A 272 -12.33 10.06 -13.62
N MET A 273 -12.46 9.72 -12.33
CA MET A 273 -13.76 9.53 -11.68
C MET A 273 -14.53 10.86 -11.68
N THR A 274 -13.88 11.97 -11.31
CA THR A 274 -14.50 13.30 -11.29
C THR A 274 -15.10 13.65 -12.66
N PHE A 275 -14.28 13.59 -13.72
CA PHE A 275 -14.72 13.94 -15.07
C PHE A 275 -15.81 13.00 -15.56
N TYR A 276 -15.64 11.69 -15.35
CA TYR A 276 -16.56 10.69 -15.89
C TYR A 276 -17.91 10.72 -15.19
N LEU A 277 -17.93 10.90 -13.86
CA LEU A 277 -19.19 11.00 -13.11
C LEU A 277 -19.96 12.27 -13.48
N ILE A 278 -19.29 13.43 -13.59
CA ILE A 278 -19.91 14.68 -14.06
C ILE A 278 -20.53 14.48 -15.44
N TYR A 279 -19.78 13.85 -16.35
CA TYR A 279 -20.27 13.53 -17.69
C TYR A 279 -21.53 12.65 -17.66
N ILE A 280 -21.52 11.55 -16.90
CA ILE A 280 -22.66 10.63 -16.77
C ILE A 280 -23.88 11.36 -16.19
N MET A 281 -23.71 12.10 -15.09
CA MET A 281 -24.83 12.78 -14.43
C MET A 281 -25.44 13.86 -15.32
N ASN A 282 -24.62 14.65 -16.02
CA ASN A 282 -25.11 15.67 -16.94
C ASN A 282 -25.93 15.04 -18.07
N ARG A 283 -25.46 13.92 -18.64
CA ARG A 283 -26.19 13.20 -19.69
C ARG A 283 -27.50 12.61 -19.19
N LEU A 284 -27.49 11.90 -18.06
CA LEU A 284 -28.70 11.30 -17.49
C LEU A 284 -29.75 12.35 -17.10
N THR A 285 -29.31 13.50 -16.60
CA THR A 285 -30.21 14.60 -16.24
C THR A 285 -30.85 15.19 -17.49
N ARG A 286 -30.08 15.40 -18.57
CA ARG A 286 -30.59 15.93 -19.83
C ARG A 286 -31.60 14.99 -20.48
N ASP A 287 -31.29 13.70 -20.56
CA ASP A 287 -32.19 12.69 -21.11
C ASP A 287 -33.51 12.60 -20.32
N SER A 288 -33.43 12.69 -18.99
CA SER A 288 -34.61 12.67 -18.12
C SER A 288 -35.48 13.93 -18.28
N GLN A 289 -34.87 15.06 -18.63
CA GLN A 289 -35.61 16.28 -18.99
C GLN A 289 -36.25 16.11 -20.36
N GLU A 290 -35.50 15.74 -21.39
CA GLU A 290 -36.01 15.53 -22.76
C GLU A 290 -37.19 14.54 -22.79
N GLN A 291 -37.15 13.47 -21.99
CA GLN A 291 -38.27 12.52 -21.85
C GLN A 291 -39.51 13.14 -21.20
N ALA A 292 -39.35 13.96 -20.16
CA ALA A 292 -40.47 14.65 -19.52
C ALA A 292 -41.12 15.67 -20.48
N TRP A 293 -40.31 16.40 -21.24
CA TRP A 293 -40.79 17.31 -22.29
C TRP A 293 -41.61 16.57 -23.36
N ARG A 294 -41.18 15.37 -23.78
CA ARG A 294 -41.91 14.54 -24.76
C ARG A 294 -43.21 13.96 -24.22
N GLN A 295 -43.33 13.77 -22.90
CA GLN A 295 -44.51 13.21 -22.26
C GLN A 295 -45.59 14.25 -21.96
N GLY A 296 -45.36 15.52 -22.28
CA GLY A 296 -46.35 16.59 -22.07
C GLY A 296 -46.46 17.06 -20.62
N ASP A 297 -45.59 16.59 -19.74
CA ASP A 297 -45.45 17.10 -18.36
C ASP A 297 -44.76 18.48 -18.43
N GLN A 298 -45.54 19.52 -18.70
CA GLN A 298 -45.13 20.89 -18.36
C GLN A 298 -45.21 21.06 -16.83
N PRO A 299 -44.26 21.78 -16.21
CA PRO A 299 -44.30 22.07 -14.78
C PRO A 299 -45.54 22.87 -14.35
#